data_AF-A0AA42YAF3-F1
#
_entry.id   AF-A0AA42YAF3-F1
#
_cell.length_a   1.000
_cell.length_b   1.000
_cell.length_c   1.000
_cell.angle_alpha   90.00
_cell.angle_beta   90.00
_cell.angle_gamma   90.00
#
_symmetry.space_group_name_H-M   'P 1'
#
loop_
_entity.id
_entity.type
_entity.pdbx_description
1 polymer ?
#
loop_
_entity_poly.entity_id
_entity_poly.type
_entity_poly.pdbx_seq_one_letter_code
_entity_poly.pdbx_strand_id
1 'polypeptide(L)'
;MNTNRALFLVKTRTARVFYLNASISEFDYVIQRAKPDFVMLPEIHMKKGENLIRLGRGPQGIQELERAIELKPDYWPPYAVMSDYYKAAGDIKKAREVLEKALSYSPDAKGLKTRLEKLEKAKVKRKTAP
;
A
#
# COMPACT_ATOMS: atom_id res chain seq x y z
N MET A 1 15.80 6.04 -7.35
CA MET A 1 15.31 5.63 -6.01
C MET A 1 15.65 4.17 -5.75
N ASN A 2 16.06 3.83 -4.52
CA ASN A 2 16.47 2.47 -4.18
C ASN A 2 15.35 1.43 -4.32
N THR A 3 14.08 1.82 -4.21
CA THR A 3 12.94 0.95 -4.54
C THR A 3 13.02 0.38 -5.97
N ASN A 4 13.31 1.21 -6.99
CA ASN A 4 13.37 0.73 -8.38
C ASN A 4 14.52 -0.27 -8.57
N ARG A 5 15.66 -0.04 -7.89
CA ARG A 5 16.77 -1.00 -7.88
C ARG A 5 16.32 -2.34 -7.30
N ALA A 6 15.64 -2.31 -6.16
CA ALA A 6 15.13 -3.50 -5.48
C ALA A 6 14.13 -4.31 -6.33
N LEU A 7 13.27 -3.63 -7.09
CA LEU A 7 12.18 -4.26 -7.84
C LEU A 7 12.60 -4.78 -9.22
N PHE A 8 13.47 -4.05 -9.92
CA PHE A 8 13.70 -4.29 -11.34
C PHE A 8 15.14 -4.64 -11.70
N LEU A 9 16.12 -4.19 -10.91
CA LEU A 9 17.54 -4.28 -11.29
C LEU A 9 18.29 -5.39 -10.57
N VAL A 10 17.77 -5.92 -9.46
CA VAL A 10 18.45 -6.94 -8.66
C VAL A 10 17.73 -8.28 -8.69
N LYS A 11 18.51 -9.35 -8.83
CA LYS A 11 18.01 -10.72 -8.92
C LYS A 11 17.94 -11.44 -7.56
N THR A 12 18.82 -11.07 -6.62
CA THR A 12 18.95 -11.78 -5.34
C THR A 12 18.03 -11.22 -4.26
N ARG A 13 17.58 -12.08 -3.34
CA ARG A 13 16.80 -11.68 -2.17
C ARG A 13 17.59 -10.72 -1.28
N THR A 14 18.88 -10.99 -1.07
CA THR A 14 19.75 -10.16 -0.23
C THR A 14 19.87 -8.73 -0.76
N ALA A 15 20.12 -8.58 -2.06
CA ALA A 15 20.18 -7.25 -2.67
C ALA A 15 18.83 -6.53 -2.60
N ARG A 16 17.72 -7.24 -2.82
CA ARG A 16 16.38 -6.66 -2.69
C ARG A 16 16.13 -6.12 -1.28
N VAL A 17 16.44 -6.90 -0.26
CA VAL A 17 16.28 -6.49 1.15
C VAL A 17 17.15 -5.28 1.46
N PHE A 18 18.41 -5.27 1.00
CA PHE A 18 19.32 -4.13 1.16
C PHE A 18 18.73 -2.84 0.59
N TYR A 19 18.30 -2.86 -0.69
CA TYR A 19 17.76 -1.67 -1.34
C TYR A 19 16.40 -1.23 -0.78
N LEU A 20 15.55 -2.15 -0.32
CA LEU A 20 14.30 -1.78 0.35
C LEU A 20 14.56 -1.09 1.69
N ASN A 21 15.50 -1.58 2.50
CA ASN A 21 15.89 -0.92 3.75
C ASN A 21 16.51 0.46 3.50
N ALA A 22 17.39 0.57 2.50
CA ALA A 22 17.99 1.85 2.11
C ALA A 22 16.91 2.86 1.67
N SER A 23 15.92 2.42 0.89
CA SER A 23 14.78 3.25 0.49
C SER A 23 13.95 3.72 1.69
N ILE A 24 13.73 2.85 2.68
CA ILE A 24 13.03 3.24 3.92
C ILE A 24 13.81 4.31 4.68
N SER A 25 15.14 4.19 4.77
CA SER A 25 16.00 5.21 5.40
C SER A 25 15.94 6.55 4.66
N GLU A 26 15.87 6.53 3.32
CA GLU A 26 15.66 7.74 2.50
C GLU A 26 14.31 8.40 2.82
N PHE A 27 13.24 7.62 2.94
CA PHE A 27 11.93 8.15 3.32
C PHE A 27 11.91 8.72 4.74
N ASP A 28 12.53 8.04 5.70
CA ASP A 28 12.64 8.51 7.08
C ASP A 28 13.36 9.85 7.18
N TYR A 29 14.45 10.02 6.41
CA TYR A 29 15.16 11.28 6.34
C TYR A 29 14.26 12.44 5.88
N VAL A 30 13.43 12.21 4.86
CA VAL A 30 12.50 13.23 4.35
C VAL A 30 11.39 13.51 5.37
N ILE A 31 10.75 12.46 5.91
CA ILE A 31 9.66 12.59 6.89
C ILE A 31 10.11 13.41 8.11
N GLN A 32 11.35 13.20 8.59
CA GLN A 32 11.87 13.90 9.78
C GLN A 32 12.21 15.37 9.55
N ARG A 33 12.45 15.79 8.30
CA ARG A 33 12.96 17.14 7.97
C ARG A 33 11.99 17.98 7.14
N ALA A 34 11.04 17.34 6.49
CA ALA A 34 10.01 18.01 5.73
C ALA A 34 9.10 18.80 6.69
N LYS A 35 8.58 19.92 6.19
CA LYS A 35 7.50 20.62 6.87
C LYS A 35 6.23 19.74 6.86
N PRO A 36 5.36 19.83 7.87
CA PRO A 36 4.12 19.03 7.92
C PRO A 36 3.19 19.22 6.72
N ASP A 37 3.26 20.37 6.04
CA ASP A 37 2.48 20.71 4.84
C ASP A 37 3.15 20.28 3.53
N PHE A 38 4.25 19.53 3.59
CA PHE A 38 4.94 19.07 2.40
C PHE A 38 4.04 18.12 1.59
N VAL A 39 3.65 18.57 0.40
CA VAL A 39 2.62 17.95 -0.46
C VAL A 39 2.90 16.48 -0.80
N MET A 40 4.17 16.06 -0.79
CA MET A 40 4.56 14.68 -1.12
C MET A 40 4.54 13.73 0.09
N LEU A 41 4.28 14.19 1.32
CA LEU A 41 4.26 13.34 2.51
C LEU A 41 3.29 12.15 2.38
N PRO A 42 2.04 12.28 1.87
CA PRO A 42 1.16 11.14 1.66
C PRO A 42 1.78 10.07 0.75
N GLU A 43 2.43 10.48 -0.35
CA GLU A 43 3.08 9.54 -1.27
C GLU A 43 4.31 8.88 -0.61
N ILE A 44 5.10 9.63 0.15
CA ILE A 44 6.29 9.11 0.85
C ILE A 44 5.89 8.07 1.89
N HIS A 45 4.89 8.37 2.73
CA HIS A 45 4.33 7.42 3.69
C HIS A 45 3.78 6.18 2.97
N MET A 46 3.08 6.36 1.85
CA MET A 46 2.58 5.25 1.03
C MET A 46 3.70 4.34 0.53
N LYS A 47 4.75 4.92 -0.05
CA LYS A 47 5.90 4.16 -0.58
C LYS A 47 6.70 3.47 0.52
N LYS A 48 6.86 4.12 1.68
CA LYS A 48 7.47 3.51 2.87
C LYS A 48 6.64 2.31 3.33
N GLY A 49 5.33 2.47 3.43
CA GLY A 49 4.40 1.41 3.82
C GLY A 49 4.45 0.20 2.88
N GLU A 50 4.43 0.45 1.58
CA GLU A 50 4.57 -0.59 0.55
C GLU A 50 5.89 -1.36 0.68
N ASN A 51 7.00 -0.65 0.91
CA ASN A 51 8.31 -1.28 1.09
C ASN A 51 8.40 -2.10 2.39
N LEU A 52 7.80 -1.64 3.48
CA LEU A 52 7.71 -2.38 4.74
C LEU A 52 6.93 -3.69 4.54
N ILE A 53 5.79 -3.65 3.84
CA ILE A 53 5.03 -4.85 3.50
C ILE A 53 5.88 -5.83 2.68
N ARG A 54 6.62 -5.35 1.68
CA ARG A 54 7.53 -6.18 0.86
C ARG A 54 8.65 -6.83 1.67
N LEU A 55 9.03 -6.23 2.80
CA LEU A 55 9.99 -6.79 3.76
C LEU A 55 9.35 -7.74 4.79
N GLY A 56 8.05 -8.01 4.70
CA GLY A 56 7.31 -8.82 5.68
C GLY A 56 6.92 -8.05 6.95
N ARG A 57 7.17 -6.73 6.99
CA ARG A 57 6.85 -5.85 8.13
C ARG A 57 5.45 -5.25 7.95
N GLY A 58 4.46 -6.13 7.75
CA GLY A 58 3.07 -5.76 7.42
C GLY A 58 2.46 -4.74 8.39
N PRO A 59 2.48 -4.96 9.72
CA PRO A 59 1.91 -4.04 10.69
C PRO A 59 2.49 -2.61 10.62
N GLN A 60 3.82 -2.49 10.53
CA GLN A 60 4.48 -1.19 10.36
C GLN A 60 4.12 -0.56 9.01
N GLY A 61 3.99 -1.38 7.97
CA GLY A 61 3.56 -0.91 6.66
C GLY A 61 2.16 -0.31 6.69
N ILE A 62 1.21 -0.99 7.35
CA ILE A 62 -0.16 -0.47 7.54
C ILE A 62 -0.16 0.87 8.26
N GLN A 63 0.62 1.05 9.33
CA GLN A 63 0.71 2.32 10.05
C GLN A 63 1.16 3.47 9.14
N GLU A 64 2.11 3.24 8.23
CA GLU A 64 2.52 4.27 7.27
C GLU A 64 1.42 4.55 6.24
N LEU A 65 0.67 3.53 5.80
CA LEU A 65 -0.48 3.73 4.90
C LEU A 65 -1.60 4.52 5.56
N GLU A 66 -1.84 4.30 6.86
CA GLU A 66 -2.80 5.07 7.67
C GLU A 66 -2.39 6.53 7.78
N ARG A 67 -1.11 6.82 8.04
CA ARG A 67 -0.59 8.20 8.02
C ARG A 67 -0.79 8.87 6.66
N ALA A 68 -0.55 8.15 5.56
CA ALA A 68 -0.80 8.69 4.22
C ALA A 68 -2.28 9.08 4.01
N ILE A 69 -3.20 8.27 4.56
CA ILE A 69 -4.64 8.51 4.52
C ILE A 69 -5.04 9.70 5.39
N GLU A 70 -4.47 9.82 6.60
CA GLU A 70 -4.72 10.95 7.50
C GLU A 70 -4.31 12.28 6.87
N LEU A 71 -3.15 12.31 6.21
CA LEU A 71 -2.65 13.50 5.52
C LEU A 71 -3.48 13.86 4.29
N LYS A 72 -4.01 12.85 3.58
CA LYS A 72 -4.78 13.07 2.35
C LYS A 72 -5.82 11.94 2.12
N PRO A 73 -7.06 12.08 2.61
CA PRO A 73 -8.07 11.03 2.53
C PRO A 73 -8.54 10.69 1.10
N ASP A 74 -8.50 11.63 0.16
CA ASP A 74 -8.84 11.43 -1.25
C ASP A 74 -7.70 10.83 -2.08
N TYR A 75 -6.50 10.68 -1.49
CA TYR A 75 -5.38 9.98 -2.12
C TYR A 75 -5.61 8.48 -2.01
N TRP A 76 -6.18 7.89 -3.06
CA TRP A 76 -6.57 6.48 -3.08
C TRP A 76 -5.43 5.42 -3.06
N PRO A 77 -4.17 5.68 -3.49
CA PRO A 77 -3.14 4.63 -3.56
C PRO A 77 -2.85 3.86 -2.26
N PRO A 78 -2.77 4.46 -1.06
CA PRO A 78 -2.59 3.73 0.20
C PRO A 78 -3.69 2.70 0.44
N TYR A 79 -4.95 3.02 0.13
CA TYR A 79 -6.06 2.08 0.24
C TYR A 79 -5.90 0.88 -0.70
N ALA A 80 -5.41 1.11 -1.92
CA ALA A 80 -5.13 0.02 -2.85
C ALA A 80 -4.04 -0.92 -2.32
N VAL A 81 -2.98 -0.38 -1.70
CA VAL A 81 -1.91 -1.16 -1.06
C VAL A 81 -2.45 -1.94 0.16
N MET A 82 -3.23 -1.30 1.03
CA MET A 82 -3.87 -1.96 2.18
C MET A 82 -4.81 -3.09 1.73
N SER A 83 -5.63 -2.85 0.72
CA SER A 83 -6.54 -3.86 0.16
C SER A 83 -5.78 -5.05 -0.42
N ASP A 84 -4.68 -4.82 -1.15
CA ASP A 84 -3.83 -5.90 -1.65
C ASP A 84 -3.16 -6.69 -0.52
N TYR A 85 -2.72 -6.02 0.54
CA TYR A 85 -2.16 -6.65 1.73
C TYR A 85 -3.19 -7.57 2.43
N TYR A 86 -4.39 -7.06 2.74
CA TYR A 86 -5.42 -7.87 3.40
C TYR A 86 -5.92 -9.02 2.52
N LYS A 87 -6.04 -8.78 1.21
CA LYS A 87 -6.38 -9.83 0.25
C LYS A 87 -5.34 -10.95 0.24
N ALA A 88 -4.05 -10.61 0.25
CA ALA A 88 -2.96 -11.58 0.31
C ALA A 88 -2.93 -12.34 1.65
N ALA A 89 -3.33 -11.69 2.75
CA ALA A 89 -3.52 -12.31 4.05
C ALA A 89 -4.80 -13.17 4.16
N GLY A 90 -5.66 -13.20 3.12
CA GLY A 90 -6.92 -13.92 3.12
C GLY A 90 -8.08 -13.20 3.80
N ASP A 91 -7.85 -12.01 4.37
CA ASP A 91 -8.88 -11.18 4.98
C ASP A 91 -9.62 -10.36 3.90
N ILE A 92 -10.44 -11.07 3.13
CA ILE A 92 -11.25 -10.50 2.05
C ILE A 92 -12.24 -9.46 2.59
N LYS A 93 -12.69 -9.60 3.84
CA LYS A 93 -13.62 -8.65 4.47
C LYS A 93 -12.93 -7.30 4.68
N LYS A 94 -11.76 -7.25 5.33
CA LYS A 94 -11.01 -5.99 5.48
C LYS A 94 -10.57 -5.41 4.15
N ALA A 95 -10.13 -6.25 3.20
CA ALA A 95 -9.76 -5.78 1.87
C ALA A 95 -10.91 -5.03 1.17
N ARG A 96 -12.17 -5.44 1.42
CA ARG A 96 -13.38 -4.79 0.92
C ARG A 96 -13.64 -3.48 1.66
N GLU A 97 -13.68 -3.52 2.99
CA GLU A 97 -13.95 -2.34 3.83
C GLU A 97 -13.01 -1.18 3.50
N VAL A 98 -11.73 -1.49 3.27
CA VAL A 98 -10.72 -0.50 2.83
C VAL A 98 -11.07 0.12 1.47
N LEU A 99 -11.50 -0.67 0.49
CA LEU A 99 -11.88 -0.17 -0.84
C LEU A 99 -13.17 0.64 -0.80
N GLU A 100 -14.15 0.22 0.00
CA GLU A 100 -15.40 0.95 0.19
C GLU A 100 -15.15 2.31 0.86
N LYS A 101 -14.30 2.35 1.90
CA LYS A 101 -13.85 3.61 2.52
C LYS A 101 -13.13 4.51 1.51
N ALA A 102 -12.28 3.95 0.65
CA ALA A 102 -11.60 4.73 -0.37
C ALA A 102 -12.58 5.33 -1.40
N LEU A 103 -13.61 4.57 -1.78
CA LEU A 103 -14.67 5.01 -2.70
C LEU A 103 -15.59 6.06 -2.10
N SER A 104 -15.75 6.13 -0.77
CA SER A 104 -16.52 7.23 -0.15
C SER A 104 -15.80 8.58 -0.27
N TYR A 105 -14.47 8.60 -0.35
CA TYR A 105 -13.68 9.81 -0.61
C TYR A 105 -13.45 10.07 -2.11
N SER A 106 -13.40 9.02 -2.92
CA SER A 106 -13.16 9.11 -4.37
C SER A 106 -14.13 8.22 -5.16
N PRO A 107 -15.41 8.63 -5.28
CA PRO A 107 -16.45 7.81 -5.90
C PRO A 107 -16.19 7.45 -7.36
N ASP A 108 -15.39 8.24 -8.07
CA ASP A 108 -15.11 8.06 -9.51
C ASP A 108 -13.78 7.37 -9.81
N ALA A 109 -13.05 6.93 -8.78
CA ALA A 109 -11.80 6.21 -8.95
C ALA A 109 -12.04 4.82 -9.57
N LYS A 110 -12.00 4.73 -10.91
CA LYS A 110 -12.17 3.49 -11.70
C LYS A 110 -11.27 2.35 -11.21
N GLY A 111 -10.04 2.67 -10.78
CA GLY A 111 -9.10 1.71 -10.22
C GLY A 111 -9.62 1.03 -8.95
N LEU A 112 -10.27 1.78 -8.05
CA LEU A 112 -10.87 1.24 -6.83
C LEU A 112 -12.10 0.37 -7.13
N LYS A 113 -12.97 0.82 -8.03
CA LYS A 113 -14.14 0.04 -8.51
C LYS A 113 -13.71 -1.31 -9.08
N THR A 114 -12.70 -1.29 -9.96
CA THR A 114 -12.16 -2.50 -10.60
C THR A 114 -11.57 -3.47 -9.56
N ARG A 115 -10.89 -2.96 -8.53
CA ARG A 115 -10.33 -3.78 -7.45
C ARG A 115 -11.42 -4.42 -6.61
N LEU A 116 -12.48 -3.67 -6.30
CA LEU A 116 -13.63 -4.15 -5.53
C LEU A 116 -14.38 -5.25 -6.30
N GLU A 117 -14.68 -5.04 -7.58
CA GLU A 117 -15.32 -6.05 -8.42
C GLU A 117 -14.52 -7.35 -8.52
N LYS A 118 -13.19 -7.26 -8.67
CA LYS A 118 -12.30 -8.44 -8.69
C LYS A 118 -12.34 -9.19 -7.36
N LEU A 119 -12.40 -8.47 -6.25
CA LEU A 119 -12.49 -9.05 -4.91
C LEU A 119 -13.80 -9.82 -4.70
N GLU A 120 -14.92 -9.25 -5.17
CA GLU A 120 -16.24 -9.90 -5.12
C GLU A 120 -16.29 -11.19 -5.94
N LYS A 121 -15.79 -11.15 -7.18
CA LYS A 121 -15.73 -12.33 -8.05
C LYS A 121 -14.87 -13.45 -7.46
N ALA A 122 -13.78 -13.12 -6.78
CA ALA A 122 -12.93 -14.11 -6.11
C ALA A 122 -13.65 -14.81 -4.95
N LYS A 123 -14.51 -14.08 -4.22
CA LYS A 123 -15.33 -14.65 -3.13
C LYS A 123 -16.40 -15.62 -3.66
N VAL A 124 -17.07 -15.26 -4.77
CA VAL A 124 -18.09 -16.12 -5.38
C VAL A 124 -17.48 -17.44 -5.83
N LYS A 125 -16.34 -17.41 -6.53
CA LYS A 125 -15.64 -18.63 -6.98
C LYS A 125 -15.23 -19.57 -5.84
N ARG A 126 -14.81 -19.03 -4.69
CA ARG A 126 -14.46 -19.84 -3.51
C ARG A 126 -15.68 -20.51 -2.86
N LYS A 127 -16.87 -19.93 -2.98
CA LYS A 127 -18.11 -20.50 -2.44
C LYS A 127 -18.75 -21.57 -3.35
N THR A 128 -18.41 -21.56 -4.63
CA THR A 128 -18.98 -22.47 -5.65
C THR A 128 -18.04 -23.62 -6.04
N ALA A 129 -16.88 -23.76 -5.37
CA ALA A 129 -15.99 -24.89 -5.58
C ALA A 129 -16.53 -26.13 -4.82
N PRO A 130 -16.65 -27.30 -5.48
CA PRO A 130 -17.22 -28.51 -4.91
C PRO A 130 -16.40 -29.09 -3.74
#